data_AF-A0A9D4WQW6-F1
#
_entry.id   AF-A0A9D4WQW6-F1
#
_cell.length_a   1.000
_cell.length_b   1.000
_cell.length_c   1.000
_cell.angle_alpha   90.00
_cell.angle_beta   90.00
_cell.angle_gamma   90.00
#
_symmetry.space_group_name_H-M   'P 1'
#
loop_
_entity.id
_entity.type
_entity.pdbx_description
1 polymer ?
#
loop_
_entity_poly.entity_id
_entity_poly.type
_entity_poly.pdbx_seq_one_letter_code
_entity_poly.pdbx_strand_id
1 'polypeptide(L)'
;MNLRLASQRLDDIAPDPEPDWSFDALVSELNALENKLDATSSTQPLHIHKTTSRLNLSHGKEIEKSKRFVLRAPEYETESEDEDDKALVVASTGKHFTCDDLYLSDSDDSDVDPAFEVQPYLMNKVGEVEGALIELTHEHQLRVTDEVRNKISALETALLNESQNSLSSLLRVEKYKETRQELDKKFDTQYQRQIAEALDNHLTAVQRDRELRSQIEERKIRNDAAYEEAKRKVALQEEKQQQEKAKAEAEAKHKAEEVKQAALEAERKAATEAKTKAAMEAEKRTAAEAERRAEKDLVENSKMVTSGVTLNTTSSLLNTEAKESGYVYRAAASALNIEHGRLQKLKELCDRNQAVRSSSNQDYTRHESHISRNIRQIRGIRDNVRSKASEIIKIFNDRQCPQTFSVEIFVKKVVSSCSSPASAPFAIAYVIVLITSQVPYVMDIFLAELHKACLYTVPKHMVYKKTIFQSQEAYFRSIGYREEDEKLESTEDYLKRLESYMKVYGALVQTEIPNIQNLHGLQEGWAWLARFLNSLPANQYTAVSLNAFLQVSDVNCSVFGSIDLL
;
A
#
# COMPACT_ATOMS: atom_id res chain seq x y z
N MET A 1 -26.25 5.59 -42.79
CA MET A 1 -26.83 5.42 -41.44
C MET A 1 -27.08 3.94 -41.20
N ASN A 2 -27.02 3.51 -39.93
CA ASN A 2 -27.48 2.22 -39.41
C ASN A 2 -27.11 0.94 -40.19
N LEU A 3 -26.00 0.32 -39.79
CA LEU A 3 -25.86 -1.14 -39.83
C LEU A 3 -25.72 -1.64 -38.39
N ARG A 4 -26.72 -2.41 -37.92
CA ARG A 4 -26.59 -3.19 -36.68
C ARG A 4 -25.82 -4.47 -37.00
N LEU A 5 -24.66 -4.65 -36.38
CA LEU A 5 -24.07 -5.97 -36.21
C LEU A 5 -24.30 -6.40 -34.76
N ALA A 6 -25.19 -7.37 -34.56
CA ALA A 6 -25.36 -8.03 -33.28
C ALA A 6 -24.27 -9.10 -33.16
N SER A 7 -23.35 -8.95 -32.22
CA SER A 7 -22.46 -10.05 -31.84
C SER A 7 -23.23 -11.03 -30.96
N GLN A 8 -23.10 -12.32 -31.23
CA GLN A 8 -23.76 -13.37 -30.46
C GLN A 8 -23.06 -13.54 -29.11
N ARG A 9 -23.82 -13.59 -28.01
CA ARG A 9 -23.28 -14.06 -26.72
C ARG A 9 -23.23 -15.58 -26.75
N LEU A 10 -22.03 -16.13 -26.57
CA LEU A 10 -21.78 -17.52 -26.22
C LEU A 10 -20.87 -17.51 -24.99
N ASP A 11 -21.35 -18.08 -23.89
CA ASP A 11 -20.60 -18.61 -22.73
C ASP A 11 -19.32 -17.88 -22.27
N ASP A 12 -19.41 -16.57 -21.99
CA ASP A 12 -18.41 -15.85 -21.19
C ASP A 12 -18.79 -15.88 -19.70
N ILE A 13 -18.10 -16.73 -18.93
CA ILE A 13 -17.94 -16.54 -17.48
C ILE A 13 -16.63 -15.78 -17.28
N ALA A 14 -16.71 -14.45 -17.14
CA ALA A 14 -15.55 -13.64 -16.76
C ALA A 14 -15.17 -13.94 -15.30
N PRO A 15 -13.93 -14.40 -15.02
CA PRO A 15 -13.54 -14.86 -13.69
C PRO A 15 -12.96 -13.75 -12.78
N ASP A 16 -13.10 -12.49 -13.16
CA ASP A 16 -12.46 -11.33 -12.52
C ASP A 16 -13.45 -10.15 -12.53
N PRO A 17 -13.81 -9.53 -11.39
CA PRO A 17 -14.87 -8.53 -11.32
C PRO A 17 -14.45 -7.18 -11.91
N GLU A 18 -15.28 -6.61 -12.79
CA GLU A 18 -14.96 -5.33 -13.44
C GLU A 18 -14.93 -4.16 -12.44
N PRO A 19 -13.91 -3.28 -12.49
CA PRO A 19 -13.66 -2.26 -11.45
C PRO A 19 -14.65 -1.07 -11.46
N ASP A 20 -15.62 -1.05 -12.38
CA ASP A 20 -16.62 0.00 -12.56
C ASP A 20 -18.07 -0.50 -12.35
N TRP A 21 -18.26 -1.63 -11.65
CA TRP A 21 -19.59 -2.09 -11.22
C TRP A 21 -20.33 -1.03 -10.38
N SER A 22 -21.51 -0.63 -10.86
CA SER A 22 -22.48 0.16 -10.07
C SER A 22 -23.25 -0.74 -9.10
N PHE A 23 -23.85 -0.15 -8.06
CA PHE A 23 -24.70 -0.88 -7.12
C PHE A 23 -25.83 -1.63 -7.84
N ASP A 24 -26.50 -0.97 -8.80
CA ASP A 24 -27.59 -1.57 -9.57
C ASP A 24 -27.10 -2.72 -10.48
N ALA A 25 -25.87 -2.64 -11.00
CA ALA A 25 -25.26 -3.74 -11.76
C ALA A 25 -24.94 -4.94 -10.87
N LEU A 26 -24.37 -4.70 -9.68
CA LEU A 26 -24.05 -5.74 -8.70
C LEU A 26 -25.33 -6.42 -8.19
N VAL A 27 -26.37 -5.65 -7.84
CA VAL A 27 -27.70 -6.18 -7.49
C VAL A 27 -28.33 -6.95 -8.65
N SER A 28 -28.21 -6.46 -9.89
CA SER A 28 -28.71 -7.18 -11.07
C SER A 28 -27.99 -8.50 -11.31
N GLU A 29 -26.67 -8.57 -11.09
CA GLU A 29 -25.90 -9.80 -11.21
C GLU A 29 -26.17 -10.77 -10.05
N LEU A 30 -26.28 -10.28 -8.81
CA LEU A 30 -26.60 -11.10 -7.65
C LEU A 30 -28.00 -11.72 -7.77
N ASN A 31 -28.99 -10.93 -8.21
CA ASN A 31 -30.32 -11.43 -8.59
C ASN A 31 -30.22 -12.43 -9.77
N ALA A 32 -29.35 -12.20 -10.77
CA ALA A 32 -29.17 -13.13 -11.88
C ALA A 32 -28.45 -14.43 -11.48
N LEU A 33 -27.63 -14.42 -10.43
CA LEU A 33 -27.02 -15.59 -9.82
C LEU A 33 -28.03 -16.37 -8.98
N GLU A 34 -28.88 -15.68 -8.20
CA GLU A 34 -30.00 -16.27 -7.46
C GLU A 34 -30.99 -16.97 -8.41
N ASN A 35 -31.46 -16.28 -9.45
CA ASN A 35 -32.33 -16.86 -10.48
C ASN A 35 -31.67 -18.04 -11.24
N LYS A 36 -30.33 -18.04 -11.39
CA LYS A 36 -29.60 -19.19 -11.96
C LYS A 36 -29.52 -20.36 -10.98
N LEU A 37 -29.27 -20.11 -9.70
CA LEU A 37 -29.25 -21.13 -8.65
C LEU A 37 -30.61 -21.83 -8.55
N ASP A 38 -31.68 -21.05 -8.47
CA ASP A 38 -33.06 -21.57 -8.48
C ASP A 38 -33.36 -22.39 -9.73
N ALA A 39 -32.98 -21.91 -10.92
CA ALA A 39 -33.15 -22.65 -12.17
C ALA A 39 -32.34 -23.96 -12.21
N THR A 40 -31.14 -23.99 -11.62
CA THR A 40 -30.32 -25.22 -11.55
C THR A 40 -30.76 -26.22 -10.48
N SER A 41 -31.58 -25.81 -9.50
CA SER A 41 -32.07 -26.70 -8.42
C SER A 41 -32.93 -27.87 -8.91
N SER A 42 -33.46 -27.79 -10.14
CA SER A 42 -34.49 -28.71 -10.67
C SER A 42 -33.94 -29.92 -11.45
N THR A 43 -32.62 -30.08 -11.63
CA THR A 43 -32.06 -31.24 -12.38
C THR A 43 -30.91 -31.94 -11.64
N GLN A 44 -30.88 -33.28 -11.70
CA GLN A 44 -29.86 -34.11 -11.02
C GLN A 44 -28.44 -33.97 -11.61
N PRO A 45 -27.39 -34.27 -10.81
CA PRO A 45 -26.02 -33.85 -11.11
C PRO A 45 -25.30 -34.74 -12.13
N LEU A 46 -24.39 -34.13 -12.88
CA LEU A 46 -23.36 -34.81 -13.66
C LEU A 46 -21.96 -34.37 -13.22
N HIS A 47 -21.05 -35.34 -13.10
CA HIS A 47 -19.61 -35.10 -12.94
C HIS A 47 -19.05 -34.32 -14.14
N ILE A 48 -18.06 -33.45 -13.91
CA ILE A 48 -16.89 -33.34 -14.81
C ILE A 48 -15.63 -32.80 -14.09
N HIS A 49 -14.54 -33.49 -14.40
CA HIS A 49 -13.12 -33.41 -14.09
C HIS A 49 -12.46 -32.11 -13.56
N LYS A 50 -11.49 -32.35 -12.64
CA LYS A 50 -10.35 -31.47 -12.35
C LYS A 50 -9.61 -31.05 -13.63
N THR A 51 -9.14 -29.80 -13.72
CA THR A 51 -7.92 -29.44 -14.45
C THR A 51 -7.13 -28.39 -13.65
N THR A 52 -5.83 -28.60 -13.44
CA THR A 52 -4.97 -27.72 -12.62
C THR A 52 -3.91 -27.01 -13.47
N SER A 53 -3.82 -25.68 -13.36
CA SER A 53 -2.68 -24.88 -13.85
C SER A 53 -2.62 -23.55 -13.05
N ARG A 54 -2.04 -23.49 -11.84
CA ARG A 54 -0.60 -23.41 -11.50
C ARG A 54 0.17 -22.25 -12.15
N LEU A 55 0.30 -21.14 -11.40
CA LEU A 55 1.42 -20.17 -11.38
C LEU A 55 1.27 -19.35 -10.08
N ASN A 56 1.68 -19.86 -8.91
CA ASN A 56 3.05 -19.94 -8.37
C ASN A 56 3.62 -18.60 -7.83
N LEU A 57 3.73 -18.51 -6.49
CA LEU A 57 4.90 -18.02 -5.69
C LEU A 57 5.37 -16.55 -5.89
N SER A 58 6.09 -15.91 -4.97
CA SER A 58 6.57 -16.20 -3.59
C SER A 58 6.85 -14.85 -2.91
N HIS A 59 6.47 -14.61 -1.65
CA HIS A 59 7.21 -14.96 -0.42
C HIS A 59 8.65 -14.42 -0.29
N GLY A 60 8.90 -13.71 0.82
CA GLY A 60 10.10 -12.93 1.18
C GLY A 60 9.67 -11.83 2.18
N LYS A 61 9.78 -11.92 3.52
CA LYS A 61 10.95 -12.18 4.40
C LYS A 61 12.06 -11.12 4.17
N GLU A 62 12.66 -10.48 5.18
CA GLU A 62 12.68 -10.72 6.64
C GLU A 62 13.25 -9.48 7.41
N ILE A 63 13.50 -9.62 8.74
CA ILE A 63 14.46 -8.87 9.59
C ILE A 63 13.96 -7.64 10.40
N GLU A 64 13.71 -7.89 11.69
CA GLU A 64 14.21 -7.20 12.91
C GLU A 64 14.10 -5.64 13.10
N LYS A 65 14.00 -5.05 14.30
CA LYS A 65 14.72 -5.33 15.57
C LYS A 65 13.97 -4.94 16.87
N SER A 66 14.40 -5.62 17.94
CA SER A 66 14.40 -5.19 19.34
C SER A 66 13.08 -5.09 20.11
N LYS A 67 12.79 -6.13 20.91
CA LYS A 67 12.46 -5.93 22.33
C LYS A 67 13.02 -7.05 23.20
N ARG A 68 13.53 -6.64 24.37
CA ARG A 68 14.26 -7.38 25.40
C ARG A 68 13.64 -8.74 25.78
N PHE A 69 14.45 -9.79 25.80
CA PHE A 69 14.12 -11.10 26.39
C PHE A 69 13.69 -10.97 27.87
N VAL A 70 12.67 -11.72 28.27
CA VAL A 70 12.43 -12.13 29.66
C VAL A 70 12.24 -13.64 29.66
N LEU A 71 12.95 -14.34 30.54
CA LEU A 71 12.96 -15.80 30.58
C LEU A 71 11.89 -16.32 31.54
N ARG A 72 11.00 -17.19 31.07
CA ARG A 72 10.36 -18.24 31.89
C ARG A 72 10.28 -19.52 31.07
N ALA A 73 10.69 -20.63 31.67
CA ALA A 73 10.62 -21.95 31.08
C ALA A 73 9.19 -22.51 31.21
N PRO A 74 8.78 -23.46 30.34
CA PRO A 74 7.52 -24.16 30.50
C PRO A 74 7.65 -25.24 31.59
N GLU A 75 6.64 -25.32 32.46
CA GLU A 75 6.34 -26.55 33.20
C GLU A 75 5.34 -27.35 32.35
N TYR A 76 5.69 -28.62 32.10
CA TYR A 76 4.80 -29.62 31.51
C TYR A 76 4.02 -30.34 32.62
N GLU A 77 3.15 -31.26 32.22
CA GLU A 77 2.37 -32.17 33.08
C GLU A 77 1.13 -31.52 33.76
N THR A 78 -0.03 -32.18 33.83
CA THR A 78 -0.45 -33.47 33.22
C THR A 78 -1.97 -33.47 33.04
N GLU A 79 -2.50 -34.40 32.23
CA GLU A 79 -3.93 -34.63 32.06
C GLU A 79 -4.60 -35.01 33.40
N SER A 80 -5.72 -34.34 33.73
CA SER A 80 -6.64 -34.78 34.78
C SER A 80 -8.08 -34.62 34.29
N GLU A 81 -8.74 -35.74 34.04
CA GLU A 81 -10.20 -35.79 33.94
C GLU A 81 -10.78 -35.55 35.34
N ASP A 82 -11.57 -34.50 35.51
CA ASP A 82 -12.48 -34.34 36.65
C ASP A 82 -13.85 -33.93 36.09
N GLU A 83 -14.88 -34.71 36.39
CA GLU A 83 -16.27 -34.36 36.13
C GLU A 83 -16.69 -33.24 37.10
N ASP A 84 -17.09 -32.07 36.59
CA ASP A 84 -17.80 -31.07 37.40
C ASP A 84 -18.96 -30.49 36.56
N ASP A 85 -20.17 -30.95 36.89
CA ASP A 85 -21.39 -30.79 36.10
C ASP A 85 -21.94 -29.35 36.21
N LYS A 86 -21.19 -28.39 35.65
CA LYS A 86 -21.51 -26.96 35.68
C LYS A 86 -22.57 -26.60 34.64
N ALA A 87 -23.74 -27.21 34.83
CA ALA A 87 -24.98 -26.82 34.18
C ALA A 87 -25.10 -25.30 34.23
N LEU A 88 -25.11 -24.67 33.05
CA LEU A 88 -25.23 -23.22 32.94
C LEU A 88 -26.68 -22.82 33.21
N VAL A 89 -27.06 -22.82 34.49
CA VAL A 89 -28.33 -22.31 34.99
C VAL A 89 -28.30 -20.79 34.85
N VAL A 90 -28.47 -20.33 33.60
CA VAL A 90 -28.95 -18.99 33.29
C VAL A 90 -30.35 -18.94 33.89
N ALA A 91 -30.43 -18.44 35.12
CA ALA A 91 -31.68 -18.31 35.83
C ALA A 91 -32.54 -17.28 35.07
N SER A 92 -33.42 -17.79 34.20
CA SER A 92 -34.53 -17.05 33.61
C SER A 92 -35.58 -16.79 34.68
N THR A 93 -35.20 -16.05 35.72
CA THR A 93 -36.12 -15.48 36.70
C THR A 93 -37.01 -14.51 35.95
N GLY A 94 -38.22 -14.98 35.61
CA GLY A 94 -39.24 -14.19 34.95
C GLY A 94 -39.50 -12.92 35.74
N LYS A 95 -39.01 -11.79 35.22
CA LYS A 95 -39.29 -10.48 35.78
C LYS A 95 -40.74 -10.11 35.47
N HIS A 96 -41.65 -10.60 36.32
CA HIS A 96 -42.97 -9.98 36.45
C HIS A 96 -42.78 -8.47 36.61
N PHE A 97 -43.56 -7.68 35.88
CA PHE A 97 -43.55 -6.23 35.98
C PHE A 97 -44.18 -5.79 37.32
N THR A 98 -43.40 -5.83 38.40
CA THR A 98 -43.70 -5.15 39.66
C THR A 98 -43.47 -3.66 39.48
N CYS A 99 -44.55 -2.87 39.49
CA CYS A 99 -44.53 -1.43 39.28
C CYS A 99 -44.72 -0.68 40.60
N ASP A 100 -43.73 -0.78 41.49
CA ASP A 100 -43.57 0.05 42.69
C ASP A 100 -42.26 0.85 42.58
N ASP A 101 -42.08 1.86 43.45
CA ASP A 101 -41.03 2.88 43.44
C ASP A 101 -41.13 3.98 42.35
N LEU A 102 -42.18 4.81 42.45
CA LEU A 102 -42.08 6.23 42.07
C LEU A 102 -41.87 7.10 43.31
N TYR A 103 -40.62 7.45 43.54
CA TYR A 103 -40.15 8.25 44.68
C TYR A 103 -40.61 9.72 44.55
N LEU A 104 -41.81 10.03 45.05
CA LEU A 104 -42.28 11.41 45.20
C LEU A 104 -41.75 12.00 46.51
N SER A 105 -41.14 13.19 46.42
CA SER A 105 -40.60 13.89 47.58
C SER A 105 -41.70 14.66 48.30
N ASP A 106 -41.95 14.33 49.56
CA ASP A 106 -42.79 15.14 50.44
C ASP A 106 -42.23 16.55 50.62
N SER A 107 -43.13 17.52 50.78
CA SER A 107 -42.82 18.93 51.06
C SER A 107 -44.00 19.62 51.74
N ASP A 108 -44.09 19.44 53.06
CA ASP A 108 -44.78 20.26 54.06
C ASP A 108 -46.32 20.43 54.02
N ASP A 109 -46.89 20.00 55.16
CA ASP A 109 -47.75 20.80 56.07
C ASP A 109 -49.29 20.75 55.93
N SER A 110 -49.89 19.77 56.63
CA SER A 110 -50.90 20.07 57.67
C SER A 110 -51.14 18.88 58.61
N ASP A 111 -50.97 19.06 59.92
CA ASP A 111 -51.17 18.03 60.96
C ASP A 111 -52.65 17.56 61.11
N VAL A 112 -52.89 16.24 61.14
CA VAL A 112 -53.85 15.57 62.06
C VAL A 112 -53.36 14.14 62.38
N ASP A 113 -53.34 13.76 63.66
CA ASP A 113 -52.97 12.43 64.16
C ASP A 113 -53.98 11.31 63.78
N PRO A 114 -53.58 10.02 63.76
CA PRO A 114 -54.39 8.94 63.21
C PRO A 114 -55.38 8.32 64.20
N ALA A 115 -56.63 8.15 63.76
CA ALA A 115 -57.63 7.33 64.44
C ALA A 115 -57.93 6.05 63.63
N PHE A 116 -57.42 4.90 64.09
CA PHE A 116 -57.85 3.58 63.62
C PHE A 116 -59.26 3.28 64.15
N GLU A 117 -60.29 3.86 63.55
CA GLU A 117 -61.68 3.46 63.82
C GLU A 117 -62.21 2.61 62.66
N VAL A 118 -62.30 1.30 62.91
CA VAL A 118 -62.93 0.35 61.99
C VAL A 118 -64.44 0.59 62.04
N GLN A 119 -64.92 1.57 61.27
CA GLN A 119 -66.35 1.74 61.03
C GLN A 119 -66.80 0.72 59.98
N PRO A 120 -67.60 -0.30 60.33
CA PRO A 120 -68.36 -1.02 59.33
C PRO A 120 -69.35 -0.01 58.73
N TYR A 121 -69.22 0.28 57.43
CA TYR A 121 -70.19 1.10 56.73
C TYR A 121 -71.54 0.37 56.72
N LEU A 122 -72.36 0.69 57.74
CA LEU A 122 -73.77 0.41 57.80
C LEU A 122 -74.42 0.78 56.46
N MET A 123 -75.38 -0.05 56.02
CA MET A 123 -76.12 0.17 54.77
C MET A 123 -76.92 1.48 54.81
N ASN A 124 -76.25 2.59 54.49
CA ASN A 124 -76.92 3.70 53.84
C ASN A 124 -77.61 3.16 52.60
N LYS A 125 -78.82 3.64 52.31
CA LYS A 125 -79.51 3.35 51.05
C LYS A 125 -78.88 4.16 49.91
N VAL A 126 -77.65 3.77 49.56
CA VAL A 126 -77.08 3.91 48.22
C VAL A 126 -78.17 3.47 47.24
N GLY A 127 -78.46 4.29 46.24
CA GLY A 127 -79.52 3.97 45.28
C GLY A 127 -79.15 2.70 44.52
N GLU A 128 -80.15 1.89 44.13
CA GLU A 128 -79.94 0.64 43.37
C GLU A 128 -79.06 0.86 42.11
N VAL A 129 -79.19 2.05 41.50
CA VAL A 129 -78.39 2.55 40.37
C VAL A 129 -76.90 2.72 40.71
N GLU A 130 -76.58 3.19 41.90
CA GLU A 130 -75.22 3.52 42.33
C GLU A 130 -74.46 2.26 42.80
N GLY A 131 -75.17 1.32 43.44
CA GLY A 131 -74.64 -0.03 43.71
C GLY A 131 -74.32 -0.78 42.40
N ALA A 132 -75.27 -0.81 41.45
CA ALA A 132 -75.07 -1.43 40.15
C ALA A 132 -73.93 -0.79 39.33
N LEU A 133 -73.70 0.52 39.49
CA LEU A 133 -72.58 1.21 38.84
C LEU A 133 -71.22 0.77 39.41
N ILE A 134 -71.12 0.52 40.72
CA ILE A 134 -69.91 0.02 41.38
C ILE A 134 -69.62 -1.42 40.92
N GLU A 135 -70.64 -2.30 40.90
CA GLU A 135 -70.50 -3.67 40.41
C GLU A 135 -70.04 -3.71 38.93
N LEU A 136 -70.69 -2.94 38.05
CA LEU A 136 -70.31 -2.82 36.64
C LEU A 136 -68.89 -2.28 36.45
N THR A 137 -68.47 -1.33 37.29
CA THR A 137 -67.11 -0.78 37.26
C THR A 137 -66.08 -1.84 37.69
N HIS A 138 -66.40 -2.65 38.71
CA HIS A 138 -65.53 -3.74 39.15
C HIS A 138 -65.43 -4.87 38.11
N GLU A 139 -66.54 -5.28 37.50
CA GLU A 139 -66.53 -6.23 36.37
C GLU A 139 -65.69 -5.72 35.19
N HIS A 140 -65.76 -4.42 34.90
CA HIS A 140 -64.95 -3.82 33.84
C HIS A 140 -63.45 -3.84 34.20
N GLN A 141 -63.09 -3.50 35.43
CA GLN A 141 -61.69 -3.59 35.91
C GLN A 141 -61.15 -5.03 35.87
N LEU A 142 -61.93 -6.02 36.32
CA LEU A 142 -61.56 -7.44 36.23
C LEU A 142 -61.33 -7.85 34.77
N ARG A 143 -62.26 -7.52 33.87
CA ARG A 143 -62.15 -7.83 32.44
C ARG A 143 -60.91 -7.20 31.79
N VAL A 144 -60.61 -5.94 32.12
CA VAL A 144 -59.41 -5.24 31.61
C VAL A 144 -58.13 -5.85 32.17
N THR A 145 -58.07 -6.21 33.46
CA THR A 145 -56.88 -6.84 34.05
C THR A 145 -56.65 -8.26 33.53
N ASP A 146 -57.70 -9.04 33.26
CA ASP A 146 -57.60 -10.33 32.58
C ASP A 146 -57.15 -10.19 31.12
N GLU A 147 -57.67 -9.21 30.37
CA GLU A 147 -57.21 -8.92 29.00
C GLU A 147 -55.73 -8.50 28.97
N VAL A 148 -55.30 -7.68 29.92
CA VAL A 148 -53.88 -7.30 30.10
C VAL A 148 -53.02 -8.52 30.46
N ARG A 149 -53.46 -9.39 31.37
CA ARG A 149 -52.74 -10.62 31.73
C ARG A 149 -52.57 -11.55 30.53
N ASN A 150 -53.64 -11.76 29.75
CA ASN A 150 -53.61 -12.56 28.52
C ASN A 150 -52.66 -11.97 27.46
N LYS A 151 -52.61 -10.64 27.32
CA LYS A 151 -51.66 -9.96 26.43
C LYS A 151 -50.21 -10.09 26.91
N ILE A 152 -49.97 -10.03 28.22
CA ILE A 152 -48.63 -10.25 28.80
C ILE A 152 -48.16 -11.68 28.49
N SER A 153 -48.96 -12.72 28.75
CA SER A 153 -48.54 -14.10 28.47
C SER A 153 -48.42 -14.41 26.97
N ALA A 154 -49.15 -13.72 26.10
CA ALA A 154 -48.93 -13.79 24.65
C ALA A 154 -47.59 -13.15 24.23
N LEU A 155 -47.18 -12.06 24.88
CA LEU A 155 -45.86 -11.42 24.65
C LEU A 155 -44.71 -12.24 25.25
N GLU A 156 -44.89 -12.83 26.44
CA GLU A 156 -43.90 -13.70 27.08
C GLU A 156 -43.62 -14.96 26.23
N THR A 157 -44.66 -15.60 25.70
CA THR A 157 -44.51 -16.78 24.82
C THR A 157 -43.92 -16.42 23.46
N ALA A 158 -44.25 -15.25 22.90
CA ALA A 158 -43.60 -14.74 21.69
C ALA A 158 -42.10 -14.47 21.92
N LEU A 159 -41.73 -13.80 23.03
CA LEU A 159 -40.36 -13.48 23.40
C LEU A 159 -39.51 -14.73 23.63
N LEU A 160 -40.06 -15.78 24.25
CA LEU A 160 -39.36 -17.06 24.43
C LEU A 160 -39.09 -17.76 23.08
N ASN A 161 -40.07 -17.74 22.17
CA ASN A 161 -39.91 -18.29 20.82
C ASN A 161 -38.86 -17.50 20.01
N GLU A 162 -38.92 -16.17 20.02
CA GLU A 162 -37.92 -15.31 19.37
C GLU A 162 -36.50 -15.52 19.94
N SER A 163 -36.39 -15.63 21.28
CA SER A 163 -35.14 -15.98 21.96
C SER A 163 -34.60 -17.33 21.47
N GLN A 164 -35.42 -18.38 21.44
CA GLN A 164 -35.03 -19.71 20.95
C GLN A 164 -34.61 -19.69 19.47
N ASN A 165 -35.32 -18.95 18.62
CA ASN A 165 -34.98 -18.79 17.21
C ASN A 165 -33.65 -18.04 17.03
N SER A 166 -33.40 -16.98 17.81
CA SER A 166 -32.15 -16.23 17.77
C SER A 166 -30.96 -17.09 18.22
N LEU A 167 -31.11 -17.89 19.28
CA LEU A 167 -30.10 -18.86 19.73
C LEU A 167 -29.80 -19.91 18.65
N SER A 168 -30.83 -20.46 18.00
CA SER A 168 -30.63 -21.42 16.90
C SER A 168 -29.90 -20.81 15.69
N SER A 169 -30.11 -19.52 15.44
CA SER A 169 -29.46 -18.77 14.37
C SER A 169 -28.00 -18.47 14.71
N LEU A 170 -27.71 -18.10 15.97
CA LEU A 170 -26.35 -17.89 16.47
C LEU A 170 -25.51 -19.16 16.38
N LEU A 171 -26.03 -20.31 16.84
CA LEU A 171 -25.34 -21.61 16.73
C LEU A 171 -25.04 -22.00 15.27
N ARG A 172 -25.92 -21.62 14.32
CA ARG A 172 -25.65 -21.81 12.89
C ARG A 172 -24.51 -20.92 12.40
N VAL A 173 -24.49 -19.64 12.78
CA VAL A 173 -23.40 -18.70 12.41
C VAL A 173 -22.07 -19.12 13.02
N GLU A 174 -22.07 -19.57 14.28
CA GLU A 174 -20.88 -20.05 14.98
C GLU A 174 -20.26 -21.27 14.28
N LYS A 175 -21.07 -22.26 13.91
CA LYS A 175 -20.60 -23.42 13.13
C LYS A 175 -20.05 -23.04 11.74
N TYR A 176 -20.62 -22.02 11.08
CA TYR A 176 -20.07 -21.48 9.83
C TYR A 176 -18.73 -20.76 10.07
N LYS A 177 -18.56 -20.06 11.19
CA LYS A 177 -17.31 -19.41 11.60
C LYS A 177 -16.21 -20.44 11.89
N GLU A 178 -16.52 -21.50 12.63
CA GLU A 178 -15.58 -22.61 12.92
C GLU A 178 -15.09 -23.29 11.64
N THR A 179 -16.01 -23.70 10.76
CA THR A 179 -15.66 -24.37 9.50
C THR A 179 -14.83 -23.49 8.56
N ARG A 180 -15.05 -22.17 8.58
CA ARG A 180 -14.21 -21.20 7.85
C ARG A 180 -12.81 -21.08 8.46
N GLN A 181 -12.69 -20.92 9.78
CA GLN A 181 -11.40 -20.93 10.47
C GLN A 181 -10.61 -22.23 10.25
N GLU A 182 -11.29 -23.37 10.16
CA GLU A 182 -10.66 -24.65 9.78
C GLU A 182 -10.10 -24.63 8.36
N LEU A 183 -10.81 -24.04 7.39
CA LEU A 183 -10.34 -23.91 6.01
C LEU A 183 -9.15 -22.95 5.94
N ASP A 184 -9.20 -21.82 6.63
CA ASP A 184 -8.10 -20.85 6.68
C ASP A 184 -6.83 -21.48 7.26
N LYS A 185 -6.93 -22.23 8.39
CA LYS A 185 -5.83 -23.04 8.94
C LYS A 185 -5.27 -24.08 7.94
N LYS A 186 -6.14 -24.68 7.11
CA LYS A 186 -5.74 -25.64 6.05
C LYS A 186 -5.10 -24.95 4.84
N PHE A 187 -5.41 -23.69 4.56
CA PHE A 187 -4.72 -22.89 3.55
C PHE A 187 -3.37 -22.37 4.05
N ASP A 188 -3.30 -21.83 5.27
CA ASP A 188 -2.04 -21.36 5.88
C ASP A 188 -0.99 -22.47 5.96
N THR A 189 -1.37 -23.67 6.40
CA THR A 189 -0.46 -24.82 6.44
C THR A 189 -0.04 -25.31 5.06
N GLN A 190 -0.83 -25.08 4.00
CA GLN A 190 -0.43 -25.32 2.61
C GLN A 190 0.52 -24.23 2.09
N TYR A 191 0.24 -22.95 2.38
CA TYR A 191 1.13 -21.85 2.04
C TYR A 191 2.50 -22.04 2.69
N GLN A 192 2.56 -22.31 4.00
CA GLN A 192 3.81 -22.55 4.73
C GLN A 192 4.66 -23.68 4.11
N ARG A 193 4.03 -24.76 3.63
CA ARG A 193 4.72 -25.83 2.88
C ARG A 193 5.31 -25.33 1.56
N GLN A 194 4.56 -24.54 0.79
CA GLN A 194 5.08 -23.92 -0.44
C GLN A 194 6.25 -22.95 -0.17
N ILE A 195 6.27 -22.25 0.97
CA ILE A 195 7.45 -21.44 1.38
C ILE A 195 8.66 -22.35 1.59
N ALA A 196 8.50 -23.43 2.37
CA ALA A 196 9.58 -24.35 2.69
C ALA A 196 10.14 -25.03 1.42
N GLU A 197 9.27 -25.51 0.53
CA GLU A 197 9.64 -26.06 -0.77
C GLU A 197 10.38 -25.04 -1.65
N ALA A 198 9.93 -23.78 -1.69
CA ALA A 198 10.60 -22.73 -2.46
C ALA A 198 11.99 -22.39 -1.90
N LEU A 199 12.13 -22.32 -0.58
CA LEU A 199 13.40 -22.05 0.09
C LEU A 199 14.40 -23.20 -0.10
N ASP A 200 13.96 -24.46 0.02
CA ASP A 200 14.82 -25.63 -0.19
C ASP A 200 15.32 -25.75 -1.64
N ASN A 201 14.42 -25.51 -2.61
CA ASN A 201 14.79 -25.40 -4.02
C ASN A 201 15.82 -24.29 -4.27
N HIS A 202 15.67 -23.13 -3.64
CA HIS A 202 16.63 -22.02 -3.75
C HIS A 202 17.98 -22.36 -3.09
N LEU A 203 17.98 -22.93 -1.87
CA LEU A 203 19.19 -23.36 -1.18
C LEU A 203 19.97 -24.39 -2.03
N THR A 204 19.26 -25.36 -2.60
CA THR A 204 19.86 -26.40 -3.46
C THR A 204 20.38 -25.80 -4.78
N ALA A 205 19.72 -24.77 -5.34
CA ALA A 205 20.24 -24.04 -6.49
C ALA A 205 21.52 -23.26 -6.16
N VAL A 206 21.58 -22.59 -5.02
CA VAL A 206 22.78 -21.86 -4.54
C VAL A 206 23.94 -22.82 -4.25
N GLN A 207 23.68 -24.03 -3.73
CA GLN A 207 24.70 -25.06 -3.57
C GLN A 207 25.30 -25.49 -4.92
N ARG A 208 24.46 -25.78 -5.93
CA ARG A 208 24.93 -26.15 -7.28
C ARG A 208 25.73 -25.03 -7.96
N ASP A 209 25.31 -23.76 -7.80
CA ASP A 209 26.05 -22.61 -8.33
C ASP A 209 27.43 -22.45 -7.67
N ARG A 210 27.52 -22.65 -6.34
CA ARG A 210 28.81 -22.64 -5.63
C ARG A 210 29.73 -23.78 -6.08
N GLU A 211 29.19 -24.98 -6.26
CA GLU A 211 29.96 -26.12 -6.78
C GLU A 211 30.46 -25.85 -8.19
N LEU A 212 29.60 -25.34 -9.09
CA LEU A 212 29.97 -24.99 -10.47
C LEU A 212 31.06 -23.91 -10.51
N ARG A 213 30.97 -22.87 -9.66
CA ARG A 213 32.03 -21.85 -9.51
C ARG A 213 33.35 -22.47 -9.08
N SER A 214 33.33 -23.35 -8.07
CA SER A 214 34.52 -24.06 -7.59
C SER A 214 35.16 -24.90 -8.72
N GLN A 215 34.36 -25.67 -9.46
CA GLN A 215 34.84 -26.44 -10.61
C GLN A 215 35.42 -25.56 -11.73
N ILE A 216 34.91 -24.34 -11.94
CA ILE A 216 35.44 -23.39 -12.91
C ILE A 216 36.77 -22.80 -12.42
N GLU A 217 36.87 -22.48 -11.12
CA GLU A 217 38.07 -21.93 -10.49
C GLU A 217 39.22 -22.95 -10.45
N GLU A 218 38.94 -24.21 -10.10
CA GLU A 218 39.93 -25.29 -10.22
C GLU A 218 40.44 -25.47 -11.66
N ARG A 219 39.56 -25.37 -12.67
CA ARG A 219 39.96 -25.49 -14.08
C ARG A 219 40.88 -24.35 -14.50
N LYS A 220 40.65 -23.13 -13.99
CA LYS A 220 41.57 -21.98 -14.20
C LYS A 220 42.93 -22.27 -13.57
N ILE A 221 42.96 -22.60 -12.27
CA ILE A 221 44.20 -22.92 -11.55
C ILE A 221 45.01 -24.03 -12.25
N ARG A 222 44.33 -25.08 -12.75
CA ARG A 222 44.96 -26.16 -13.52
C ARG A 222 45.53 -25.69 -14.86
N ASN A 223 44.82 -24.82 -15.58
CA ASN A 223 45.30 -24.23 -16.84
C ASN A 223 46.48 -23.26 -16.61
N ASP A 224 46.40 -22.42 -15.58
CA ASP A 224 47.45 -21.44 -15.23
C ASP A 224 48.73 -22.15 -14.77
N ALA A 225 48.60 -23.23 -14.00
CA ALA A 225 49.72 -24.10 -13.62
C ALA A 225 50.37 -24.78 -14.85
N ALA A 226 49.56 -25.29 -15.79
CA ALA A 226 50.06 -25.87 -17.03
C ALA A 226 50.76 -24.83 -17.94
N TYR A 227 50.26 -23.59 -17.95
CA TYR A 227 50.89 -22.48 -18.68
C TYR A 227 52.25 -22.11 -18.09
N GLU A 228 52.37 -21.97 -16.77
CA GLU A 228 53.67 -21.73 -16.12
C GLU A 228 54.64 -22.92 -16.26
N GLU A 229 54.15 -24.17 -16.28
CA GLU A 229 55.00 -25.33 -16.57
C GLU A 229 55.49 -25.33 -18.03
N ALA A 230 54.62 -25.00 -19.00
CA ALA A 230 55.00 -24.87 -20.41
C ALA A 230 56.04 -23.76 -20.62
N LYS A 231 55.83 -22.59 -19.99
CA LYS A 231 56.76 -21.45 -19.98
C LYS A 231 58.12 -21.82 -19.38
N ARG A 232 58.16 -22.60 -18.29
CA ARG A 232 59.41 -23.15 -17.73
C ARG A 232 60.11 -24.12 -18.69
N LYS A 233 59.35 -24.97 -19.40
CA LYS A 233 59.91 -25.88 -20.41
C LYS A 233 60.50 -25.13 -21.61
N VAL A 234 59.85 -24.05 -22.07
CA VAL A 234 60.39 -23.17 -23.13
C VAL A 234 61.68 -22.49 -22.66
N ALA A 235 61.69 -21.86 -21.48
CA ALA A 235 62.89 -21.22 -20.94
C ALA A 235 64.08 -22.20 -20.81
N LEU A 236 63.83 -23.44 -20.36
CA LEU A 236 64.85 -24.49 -20.29
C LEU A 236 65.31 -25.02 -21.66
N GLN A 237 64.52 -24.86 -22.72
CA GLN A 237 64.93 -25.16 -24.10
C GLN A 237 65.74 -24.01 -24.69
N GLU A 238 65.33 -22.76 -24.46
CA GLU A 238 66.07 -21.56 -24.87
C GLU A 238 67.45 -21.49 -24.20
N GLU A 239 67.54 -21.79 -22.90
CA GLU A 239 68.82 -21.85 -22.18
C GLU A 239 69.76 -22.92 -22.78
N LYS A 240 69.24 -24.12 -23.07
CA LYS A 240 70.03 -25.17 -23.74
C LYS A 240 70.52 -24.73 -25.12
N GLN A 241 69.67 -24.10 -25.93
CA GLN A 241 70.08 -23.56 -27.22
C GLN A 241 71.15 -22.46 -27.08
N GLN A 242 71.10 -21.62 -26.03
CA GLN A 242 72.14 -20.64 -25.75
C GLN A 242 73.46 -21.32 -25.33
N GLN A 243 73.40 -22.35 -24.48
CA GLN A 243 74.59 -23.13 -24.09
C GLN A 243 75.22 -23.87 -25.29
N GLU A 244 74.41 -24.41 -26.21
CA GLU A 244 74.89 -25.06 -27.44
C GLU A 244 75.52 -24.04 -28.41
N LYS A 245 74.89 -22.87 -28.61
CA LYS A 245 75.46 -21.78 -29.42
C LYS A 245 76.78 -21.28 -28.84
N ALA A 246 76.87 -21.09 -27.51
CA ALA A 246 78.09 -20.66 -26.85
C ALA A 246 79.23 -21.70 -26.97
N LYS A 247 78.91 -23.00 -26.90
CA LYS A 247 79.89 -24.08 -27.15
C LYS A 247 80.37 -24.09 -28.61
N ALA A 248 79.46 -23.97 -29.58
CA ALA A 248 79.81 -23.90 -30.99
C ALA A 248 80.65 -22.66 -31.33
N GLU A 249 80.35 -21.50 -30.71
CA GLU A 249 81.15 -20.28 -30.88
C GLU A 249 82.55 -20.42 -30.25
N ALA A 250 82.67 -21.06 -29.08
CA ALA A 250 83.96 -21.36 -28.45
C ALA A 250 84.80 -22.33 -29.30
N GLU A 251 84.18 -23.36 -29.87
CA GLU A 251 84.84 -24.31 -30.78
C GLU A 251 85.28 -23.64 -32.09
N ALA A 252 84.43 -22.77 -32.65
CA ALA A 252 84.76 -21.96 -33.83
C ALA A 252 85.90 -20.97 -33.54
N LYS A 253 85.93 -20.37 -32.35
CA LYS A 253 87.04 -19.50 -31.90
C LYS A 253 88.35 -20.29 -31.75
N HIS A 254 88.32 -21.48 -31.14
CA HIS A 254 89.50 -22.35 -31.04
C HIS A 254 90.04 -22.72 -32.43
N LYS A 255 89.17 -23.15 -33.35
CA LYS A 255 89.53 -23.48 -34.73
C LYS A 255 90.07 -22.26 -35.50
N ALA A 256 89.50 -21.08 -35.29
CA ALA A 256 89.99 -19.83 -35.88
C ALA A 256 91.34 -19.38 -35.29
N GLU A 257 91.63 -19.69 -34.03
CA GLU A 257 92.92 -19.43 -33.41
C GLU A 257 93.99 -20.44 -33.84
N GLU A 258 93.65 -21.71 -33.96
CA GLU A 258 94.49 -22.77 -34.54
C GLU A 258 94.87 -22.44 -36.00
N VAL A 259 93.92 -22.00 -36.82
CA VAL A 259 94.17 -21.52 -38.19
C VAL A 259 95.06 -20.27 -38.20
N LYS A 260 94.92 -19.35 -37.24
CA LYS A 260 95.83 -18.19 -37.10
C LYS A 260 97.25 -18.60 -36.71
N GLN A 261 97.41 -19.57 -35.81
CA GLN A 261 98.72 -20.10 -35.42
C GLN A 261 99.40 -20.80 -36.61
N ALA A 262 98.66 -21.62 -37.37
CA ALA A 262 99.13 -22.22 -38.61
C ALA A 262 99.50 -21.17 -39.67
N ALA A 263 98.71 -20.10 -39.81
CA ALA A 263 99.00 -18.99 -40.71
C ALA A 263 100.27 -18.22 -40.32
N LEU A 264 100.51 -17.97 -39.03
CA LEU A 264 101.74 -17.34 -38.52
C LEU A 264 102.98 -18.24 -38.69
N GLU A 265 102.82 -19.57 -38.62
CA GLU A 265 103.91 -20.50 -38.93
C GLU A 265 104.20 -20.56 -40.44
N ALA A 266 103.17 -20.51 -41.28
CA ALA A 266 103.31 -20.39 -42.72
C ALA A 266 103.95 -19.05 -43.13
N GLU A 267 103.56 -17.94 -42.50
CA GLU A 267 104.16 -16.62 -42.70
C GLU A 267 105.64 -16.62 -42.28
N ARG A 268 106.00 -17.27 -41.16
CA ARG A 268 107.42 -17.45 -40.78
C ARG A 268 108.23 -18.22 -41.83
N LYS A 269 107.67 -19.28 -42.41
CA LYS A 269 108.32 -20.05 -43.49
C LYS A 269 108.43 -19.22 -44.78
N ALA A 270 107.37 -18.51 -45.16
CA ALA A 270 107.37 -17.58 -46.28
C ALA A 270 108.37 -16.42 -46.09
N ALA A 271 108.52 -15.90 -44.86
CA ALA A 271 109.49 -14.85 -44.53
C ALA A 271 110.95 -15.33 -44.61
N THR A 272 111.23 -16.61 -44.32
CA THR A 272 112.56 -17.20 -44.57
C THR A 272 112.85 -17.37 -46.06
N GLU A 273 111.87 -17.72 -46.89
CA GLU A 273 112.06 -17.75 -48.36
C GLU A 273 112.11 -16.35 -48.99
N ALA A 274 111.29 -15.41 -48.52
CA ALA A 274 111.30 -14.04 -49.01
C ALA A 274 112.66 -13.37 -48.79
N LYS A 275 113.34 -13.70 -47.68
CA LYS A 275 114.72 -13.25 -47.42
C LYS A 275 115.77 -13.80 -48.40
N THR A 276 115.51 -14.92 -49.08
CA THR A 276 116.42 -15.42 -50.15
C THR A 276 116.07 -14.84 -51.52
N LYS A 277 114.82 -14.45 -51.76
CA LYS A 277 114.35 -13.85 -53.02
C LYS A 277 114.55 -12.32 -53.08
N ALA A 278 114.44 -11.62 -51.95
CA ALA A 278 114.63 -10.17 -51.83
C ALA A 278 116.06 -9.66 -52.14
N ALA A 279 117.02 -10.56 -52.36
CA ALA A 279 118.38 -10.23 -52.79
C ALA A 279 118.53 -10.07 -54.32
N MET A 280 117.52 -10.45 -55.13
CA MET A 280 117.62 -10.48 -56.60
C MET A 280 116.65 -9.54 -57.34
N GLU A 281 115.66 -8.94 -56.67
CA GLU A 281 114.61 -8.13 -57.33
C GLU A 281 114.62 -6.63 -56.96
N ALA A 282 115.78 -6.11 -56.58
CA ALA A 282 116.00 -4.66 -56.40
C ALA A 282 116.15 -3.88 -57.72
N GLU A 283 116.09 -4.55 -58.89
CA GLU A 283 116.46 -3.99 -60.19
C GLU A 283 115.35 -4.10 -61.27
N LYS A 284 114.11 -3.69 -60.93
CA LYS A 284 113.13 -3.27 -61.95
C LYS A 284 112.26 -2.12 -61.44
N ARG A 285 112.39 -0.96 -62.09
CA ARG A 285 111.79 0.31 -61.66
C ARG A 285 110.42 0.55 -62.29
N THR A 286 109.52 1.10 -61.47
CA THR A 286 108.54 2.17 -61.80
C THR A 286 107.75 2.12 -63.12
N ALA A 287 106.41 2.00 -63.01
CA ALA A 287 105.47 2.87 -63.73
C ALA A 287 104.10 2.97 -63.03
N ALA A 288 103.45 4.11 -63.23
CA ALA A 288 102.07 4.60 -62.95
C ALA A 288 100.88 3.59 -63.04
N GLU A 289 99.63 3.89 -62.63
CA GLU A 289 98.99 4.89 -61.72
C GLU A 289 97.44 4.66 -61.72
N ALA A 290 96.70 5.11 -60.69
CA ALA A 290 95.21 5.20 -60.62
C ALA A 290 94.38 3.87 -60.63
N GLU A 291 93.09 3.79 -60.22
CA GLU A 291 92.16 4.78 -59.62
C GLU A 291 91.13 4.18 -58.60
N ARG A 292 90.88 4.92 -57.50
CA ARG A 292 89.64 5.14 -56.68
C ARG A 292 88.47 4.11 -56.47
N ARG A 293 88.13 3.91 -55.17
CA ARG A 293 86.79 4.10 -54.47
C ARG A 293 85.62 3.11 -54.77
N ALA A 294 84.55 2.93 -53.96
CA ALA A 294 84.11 3.30 -52.57
C ALA A 294 82.73 2.61 -52.25
N GLU A 295 82.08 2.59 -51.06
CA GLU A 295 82.40 2.70 -49.61
C GLU A 295 81.16 2.28 -48.74
N LYS A 296 81.38 1.69 -47.54
CA LYS A 296 80.63 1.77 -46.24
C LYS A 296 79.16 1.30 -46.05
N ASP A 297 78.97 0.27 -45.21
CA ASP A 297 78.46 0.30 -43.80
C ASP A 297 77.27 1.24 -43.42
N LEU A 298 76.12 0.76 -42.88
CA LEU A 298 75.79 0.33 -41.48
C LEU A 298 75.75 1.52 -40.45
N VAL A 299 74.86 1.65 -39.43
CA VAL A 299 73.71 0.85 -38.94
C VAL A 299 72.70 1.72 -38.11
N GLU A 300 71.71 1.08 -37.45
CA GLU A 300 70.65 1.53 -36.50
C GLU A 300 71.03 2.59 -35.40
N ASN A 301 70.18 3.05 -34.43
CA ASN A 301 68.87 2.62 -33.90
C ASN A 301 68.16 3.71 -33.03
N SER A 302 66.99 3.35 -32.46
CA SER A 302 66.62 3.48 -31.03
C SER A 302 65.47 4.43 -30.57
N LYS A 303 64.54 3.81 -29.81
CA LYS A 303 63.76 4.34 -28.64
C LYS A 303 62.61 5.36 -28.82
N MET A 304 61.63 5.51 -27.90
CA MET A 304 61.02 4.61 -26.88
C MET A 304 59.91 5.35 -26.07
N VAL A 305 58.64 4.88 -26.12
CA VAL A 305 57.58 4.98 -25.05
C VAL A 305 57.13 6.43 -24.66
N THR A 306 55.86 6.79 -24.38
CA THR A 306 55.03 6.39 -23.21
C THR A 306 53.56 6.84 -23.32
N SER A 307 52.65 6.01 -22.77
CA SER A 307 51.35 6.27 -22.09
C SER A 307 50.64 7.66 -22.14
N GLY A 308 49.31 7.64 -22.23
CA GLY A 308 48.43 8.77 -21.85
C GLY A 308 46.92 8.51 -22.09
N VAL A 309 46.06 8.79 -21.10
CA VAL A 309 44.59 8.60 -21.16
C VAL A 309 43.89 9.89 -20.70
N THR A 310 42.81 10.34 -21.38
CA THR A 310 41.47 10.64 -20.80
C THR A 310 40.47 11.35 -21.74
N LEU A 311 39.24 10.81 -21.78
CA LEU A 311 37.91 11.45 -21.68
C LEU A 311 37.47 12.69 -22.52
N ASN A 312 36.34 12.46 -23.23
CA ASN A 312 35.10 13.26 -23.29
C ASN A 312 35.03 14.62 -24.03
N THR A 313 33.77 15.03 -24.32
CA THR A 313 33.26 16.23 -25.05
C THR A 313 32.82 15.90 -26.49
N THR A 314 31.61 16.21 -27.00
CA THR A 314 30.45 16.98 -26.46
C THR A 314 29.13 16.25 -26.76
N SER A 315 28.05 16.60 -26.03
CA SER A 315 26.67 16.33 -26.43
C SER A 315 26.09 17.45 -27.31
N SER A 316 25.21 17.11 -28.26
CA SER A 316 23.91 17.76 -28.48
C SER A 316 23.26 17.32 -29.80
N LEU A 317 22.02 16.83 -29.73
CA LEU A 317 20.96 17.32 -30.61
C LEU A 317 19.61 17.19 -29.88
N LEU A 318 18.67 18.06 -30.25
CA LEU A 318 17.38 18.21 -29.59
C LEU A 318 16.39 17.17 -30.12
N ASN A 319 15.44 16.77 -29.27
CA ASN A 319 14.09 16.42 -29.72
C ASN A 319 13.08 17.07 -28.77
N THR A 320 11.98 17.55 -29.31
CA THR A 320 10.99 18.39 -28.59
C THR A 320 9.62 17.75 -28.73
N GLU A 321 9.24 16.96 -27.73
CA GLU A 321 7.94 16.28 -27.68
C GLU A 321 7.13 16.72 -26.46
N ALA A 322 5.82 16.48 -26.51
CA ALA A 322 4.83 17.20 -25.71
C ALA A 322 4.90 16.90 -24.20
N LYS A 323 4.62 17.94 -23.39
CA LYS A 323 4.50 17.83 -21.93
C LYS A 323 3.14 17.27 -21.52
N GLU A 324 2.93 15.98 -21.72
CA GLU A 324 2.13 15.23 -20.75
C GLU A 324 3.00 14.94 -19.52
N SER A 325 2.44 15.01 -18.31
CA SER A 325 3.23 14.92 -17.09
C SER A 325 3.70 13.49 -16.86
N GLY A 326 5.02 13.25 -16.95
CA GLY A 326 5.66 11.93 -16.87
C GLY A 326 5.59 11.19 -15.51
N TYR A 327 4.58 11.45 -14.70
CA TYR A 327 4.34 10.76 -13.43
C TYR A 327 3.53 9.49 -13.66
N VAL A 328 4.05 8.35 -13.23
CA VAL A 328 3.35 7.06 -13.30
C VAL A 328 2.52 6.90 -12.03
N TYR A 329 1.27 7.36 -12.09
CA TYR A 329 0.25 7.07 -11.10
C TYR A 329 -0.30 5.66 -11.30
N ARG A 330 -0.62 4.98 -10.21
CA ARG A 330 -1.38 3.73 -10.17
C ARG A 330 -2.73 4.03 -9.52
N ALA A 331 -3.81 3.95 -10.30
CA ALA A 331 -5.18 4.31 -9.94
C ALA A 331 -6.15 3.74 -10.98
N ALA A 332 -7.43 3.60 -10.62
CA ALA A 332 -8.50 3.35 -11.58
C ALA A 332 -8.74 4.60 -12.45
N ALA A 333 -9.02 4.41 -13.75
CA ALA A 333 -9.29 5.52 -14.67
C ALA A 333 -10.51 6.36 -14.24
N SER A 334 -11.56 5.71 -13.73
CA SER A 334 -12.75 6.38 -13.19
C SER A 334 -12.42 7.28 -11.99
N ALA A 335 -11.46 6.90 -11.13
CA ALA A 335 -11.01 7.72 -10.01
C ALA A 335 -10.31 9.01 -10.47
N LEU A 336 -9.40 8.90 -11.43
CA LEU A 336 -8.66 10.04 -11.98
C LEU A 336 -9.59 11.02 -12.73
N ASN A 337 -10.59 10.51 -13.46
CA ASN A 337 -11.58 11.33 -14.15
C ASN A 337 -12.46 12.13 -13.16
N ILE A 338 -12.91 11.50 -12.07
CA ILE A 338 -13.70 12.16 -11.01
C ILE A 338 -12.86 13.25 -10.32
N GLU A 339 -11.58 12.98 -10.02
CA GLU A 339 -10.69 14.01 -9.50
C GLU A 339 -10.50 15.16 -10.48
N HIS A 340 -10.21 14.89 -11.76
CA HIS A 340 -9.96 15.93 -12.75
C HIS A 340 -11.13 16.91 -12.84
N GLY A 341 -12.37 16.40 -12.89
CA GLY A 341 -13.58 17.23 -12.89
C GLY A 341 -13.76 18.04 -11.59
N ARG A 342 -13.46 17.46 -10.42
CA ARG A 342 -13.48 18.18 -9.12
C ARG A 342 -12.40 19.28 -9.07
N LEU A 343 -11.17 18.98 -9.51
CA LEU A 343 -10.07 19.95 -9.60
C LEU A 343 -10.37 21.11 -10.56
N GLN A 344 -11.04 20.84 -11.69
CA GLN A 344 -11.48 21.89 -12.61
C GLN A 344 -12.49 22.83 -11.93
N LYS A 345 -13.54 22.29 -11.28
CA LYS A 345 -14.54 23.09 -10.54
C LYS A 345 -13.90 23.99 -9.48
N LEU A 346 -12.91 23.45 -8.74
CA LEU A 346 -12.12 24.21 -7.76
C LEU A 346 -11.28 25.31 -8.43
N LYS A 347 -10.62 25.01 -9.54
CA LYS A 347 -9.84 26.01 -10.29
C LYS A 347 -10.73 27.16 -10.76
N GLU A 348 -11.85 26.88 -11.42
CA GLU A 348 -12.76 27.93 -11.90
C GLU A 348 -13.31 28.81 -10.77
N LEU A 349 -13.54 28.25 -9.57
CA LEU A 349 -13.94 29.01 -8.40
C LEU A 349 -12.82 29.91 -7.89
N CYS A 350 -11.58 29.41 -7.83
CA CYS A 350 -10.40 30.20 -7.49
C CYS A 350 -10.14 31.32 -8.50
N ASP A 351 -10.21 31.02 -9.81
CA ASP A 351 -10.00 31.99 -10.90
C ASP A 351 -11.07 33.10 -10.85
N ARG A 352 -12.35 32.75 -10.61
CA ARG A 352 -13.44 33.72 -10.39
C ARG A 352 -13.19 34.60 -9.16
N ASN A 353 -12.80 34.02 -8.02
CA ASN A 353 -12.50 34.81 -6.83
C ASN A 353 -11.24 35.68 -7.01
N GLN A 354 -10.23 35.22 -7.74
CA GLN A 354 -9.03 36.00 -8.05
C GLN A 354 -9.37 37.21 -8.94
N ALA A 355 -10.18 37.02 -9.99
CA ALA A 355 -10.66 38.12 -10.82
C ALA A 355 -11.41 39.18 -9.99
N VAL A 356 -12.27 38.76 -9.06
CA VAL A 356 -12.98 39.69 -8.15
C VAL A 356 -12.02 40.40 -7.18
N ARG A 357 -11.01 39.71 -6.62
CA ARG A 357 -9.94 40.34 -5.80
C ARG A 357 -9.15 41.39 -6.59
N SER A 358 -8.91 41.15 -7.88
CA SER A 358 -8.24 42.12 -8.74
C SER A 358 -9.13 43.30 -9.17
N SER A 359 -10.46 43.15 -9.14
CA SER A 359 -11.41 44.23 -9.46
C SER A 359 -11.90 45.04 -8.25
N SER A 360 -11.73 44.52 -7.03
CA SER A 360 -12.29 45.11 -5.80
C SER A 360 -11.33 44.99 -4.62
N ASN A 361 -10.94 46.13 -4.05
CA ASN A 361 -10.12 46.23 -2.83
C ASN A 361 -10.91 45.92 -1.53
N GLN A 362 -11.97 45.11 -1.62
CA GLN A 362 -12.81 44.77 -0.47
C GLN A 362 -12.16 43.64 0.36
N ASP A 363 -11.92 43.91 1.64
CA ASP A 363 -11.36 42.92 2.56
C ASP A 363 -12.45 41.99 3.12
N TYR A 364 -12.15 40.69 3.15
CA TYR A 364 -13.00 39.61 3.66
C TYR A 364 -12.39 38.90 4.90
N THR A 365 -11.29 39.42 5.48
CA THR A 365 -10.65 38.88 6.71
C THR A 365 -11.62 38.70 7.88
N ARG A 366 -12.68 39.53 7.97
CA ARG A 366 -13.75 39.41 8.98
C ARG A 366 -14.54 38.11 8.81
N HIS A 367 -14.97 37.81 7.58
CA HIS A 367 -15.68 36.57 7.24
C HIS A 367 -14.77 35.35 7.43
N GLU A 368 -13.50 35.45 7.01
CA GLU A 368 -12.49 34.41 7.27
C GLU A 368 -12.28 34.14 8.75
N SER A 369 -12.16 35.18 9.57
CA SER A 369 -11.99 35.06 11.02
C SER A 369 -13.21 34.39 11.68
N HIS A 370 -14.41 34.67 11.19
CA HIS A 370 -15.65 34.09 11.70
C HIS A 370 -15.78 32.60 11.33
N ILE A 371 -15.57 32.26 10.05
CA ILE A 371 -15.54 30.89 9.54
C ILE A 371 -14.47 30.07 10.29
N SER A 372 -13.26 30.61 10.40
CA SER A 372 -12.14 29.96 11.10
C SER A 372 -12.41 29.75 12.59
N ARG A 373 -13.11 30.67 13.26
CA ARG A 373 -13.53 30.49 14.66
C ARG A 373 -14.53 29.35 14.77
N ASN A 374 -15.53 29.31 13.90
CA ASN A 374 -16.58 28.31 13.97
C ASN A 374 -16.07 26.90 13.66
N ILE A 375 -15.18 26.73 12.69
CA ILE A 375 -14.52 25.44 12.40
C ILE A 375 -13.72 24.95 13.61
N ARG A 376 -12.93 25.81 14.27
CA ARG A 376 -12.21 25.48 15.51
C ARG A 376 -13.12 25.20 16.72
N GLN A 377 -14.41 25.54 16.64
CA GLN A 377 -15.40 25.32 17.69
C GLN A 377 -16.33 24.13 17.42
N ILE A 378 -16.14 23.40 16.32
CA ILE A 378 -16.83 22.12 16.07
C ILE A 378 -16.35 21.10 17.10
N ARG A 379 -17.29 20.49 17.83
CA ARG A 379 -17.05 19.39 18.78
C ARG A 379 -18.08 18.26 18.55
N GLY A 380 -17.84 17.08 19.11
CA GLY A 380 -18.74 15.92 19.03
C GLY A 380 -20.04 16.05 19.84
N ILE A 381 -20.73 17.19 19.76
CA ILE A 381 -22.02 17.45 20.43
C ILE A 381 -23.02 17.88 19.36
N ARG A 382 -24.16 17.18 19.27
CA ARG A 382 -25.15 17.30 18.17
C ARG A 382 -25.62 18.74 17.94
N ASP A 383 -25.92 19.48 19.00
CA ASP A 383 -26.42 20.85 18.90
C ASP A 383 -25.32 21.87 18.60
N ASN A 384 -24.08 21.63 19.06
CA ASN A 384 -22.92 22.41 18.63
C ASN A 384 -22.70 22.27 17.12
N VAL A 385 -22.70 21.05 16.60
CA VAL A 385 -22.58 20.73 15.17
C VAL A 385 -23.67 21.44 14.35
N ARG A 386 -24.95 21.26 14.72
CA ARG A 386 -26.09 21.89 14.04
C ARG A 386 -26.03 23.42 14.10
N SER A 387 -25.67 23.98 15.25
CA SER A 387 -25.52 25.43 15.42
C SER A 387 -24.38 25.98 14.56
N LYS A 388 -23.19 25.36 14.58
CA LYS A 388 -22.02 25.82 13.82
C LYS A 388 -22.21 25.70 12.31
N ALA A 389 -22.87 24.64 11.82
CA ALA A 389 -23.30 24.57 10.42
C ALA A 389 -24.27 25.70 10.07
N SER A 390 -25.28 25.96 10.92
CA SER A 390 -26.26 27.04 10.71
C SER A 390 -25.63 28.44 10.71
N GLU A 391 -24.61 28.67 11.55
CA GLU A 391 -23.84 29.92 11.54
C GLU A 391 -23.01 30.08 10.27
N ILE A 392 -22.38 29.02 9.77
CA ILE A 392 -21.61 29.06 8.50
C ILE A 392 -22.55 29.30 7.31
N ILE A 393 -23.73 28.68 7.28
CA ILE A 393 -24.77 28.92 6.25
C ILE A 393 -25.25 30.38 6.29
N LYS A 394 -25.40 30.99 7.48
CA LYS A 394 -25.70 32.42 7.61
C LYS A 394 -24.60 33.31 7.02
N ILE A 395 -23.32 32.93 7.15
CA ILE A 395 -22.19 33.64 6.53
C ILE A 395 -22.20 33.46 4.99
N PHE A 396 -22.54 32.27 4.49
CA PHE A 396 -22.64 31.99 3.04
C PHE A 396 -23.77 32.77 2.35
N ASN A 397 -24.76 33.24 3.11
CA ASN A 397 -25.91 34.00 2.63
C ASN A 397 -25.83 35.50 2.99
N ASP A 398 -24.70 35.97 3.54
CA ASP A 398 -24.47 37.40 3.81
C ASP A 398 -24.18 38.15 2.51
N ARG A 399 -24.97 39.19 2.23
CA ARG A 399 -24.81 40.03 1.02
C ARG A 399 -23.50 40.84 1.01
N GLN A 400 -22.79 40.94 2.13
CA GLN A 400 -21.51 41.68 2.21
C GLN A 400 -20.32 40.92 1.61
N CYS A 401 -20.41 39.60 1.40
CA CYS A 401 -19.33 38.77 0.87
C CYS A 401 -19.88 37.77 -0.16
N PRO A 402 -19.36 37.71 -1.40
CA PRO A 402 -19.85 36.75 -2.39
C PRO A 402 -19.72 35.31 -1.88
N GLN A 403 -20.76 34.49 -2.06
CA GLN A 403 -20.81 33.12 -1.54
C GLN A 403 -19.58 32.28 -1.95
N THR A 404 -19.06 32.48 -3.17
CA THR A 404 -17.86 31.78 -3.66
C THR A 404 -16.60 32.05 -2.84
N PHE A 405 -16.46 33.24 -2.23
CA PHE A 405 -15.36 33.54 -1.32
C PHE A 405 -15.53 32.82 0.01
N SER A 406 -16.73 32.89 0.60
CA SER A 406 -17.04 32.19 1.84
C SER A 406 -16.86 30.68 1.71
N VAL A 407 -17.20 30.09 0.56
CA VAL A 407 -16.94 28.68 0.23
C VAL A 407 -15.45 28.38 0.08
N GLU A 408 -14.69 29.19 -0.68
CA GLU A 408 -13.23 29.01 -0.84
C GLU A 408 -12.52 28.99 0.54
N ILE A 409 -12.89 29.93 1.40
CA ILE A 409 -12.34 30.07 2.75
C ILE A 409 -12.78 28.90 3.62
N PHE A 410 -14.07 28.55 3.64
CA PHE A 410 -14.58 27.42 4.41
C PHE A 410 -13.86 26.11 4.07
N VAL A 411 -13.78 25.77 2.78
CA VAL A 411 -13.13 24.54 2.32
C VAL A 411 -11.66 24.50 2.77
N LYS A 412 -10.89 25.57 2.53
CA LYS A 412 -9.48 25.66 2.95
C LYS A 412 -9.31 25.52 4.46
N LYS A 413 -10.16 26.16 5.26
CA LYS A 413 -10.07 26.09 6.73
C LYS A 413 -10.53 24.74 7.29
N VAL A 414 -11.52 24.08 6.68
CA VAL A 414 -11.92 22.71 7.07
C VAL A 414 -10.84 21.71 6.73
N VAL A 415 -10.33 21.68 5.49
CA VAL A 415 -9.24 20.78 5.08
C VAL A 415 -7.99 21.03 5.95
N SER A 416 -7.69 22.28 6.31
CA SER A 416 -6.63 22.59 7.27
C SER A 416 -6.88 22.03 8.68
N SER A 417 -8.12 21.94 9.17
CA SER A 417 -8.42 21.29 10.47
C SER A 417 -8.35 19.76 10.41
N CYS A 418 -8.63 19.15 9.25
CA CYS A 418 -8.61 17.70 9.06
C CYS A 418 -7.21 17.08 9.18
N SER A 419 -6.14 17.88 9.05
CA SER A 419 -4.77 17.40 9.27
C SER A 419 -4.39 17.15 10.75
N SER A 420 -5.27 17.46 11.71
CA SER A 420 -4.99 17.23 13.14
C SER A 420 -5.57 15.90 13.63
N PRO A 421 -4.79 15.07 14.37
CA PRO A 421 -5.32 13.85 15.00
C PRO A 421 -6.28 14.15 16.17
N ALA A 422 -6.32 15.40 16.65
CA ALA A 422 -7.31 15.89 17.62
C ALA A 422 -8.58 16.47 16.95
N SER A 423 -8.74 16.32 15.64
CA SER A 423 -9.97 16.65 14.93
C SER A 423 -11.09 15.66 15.26
N ALA A 424 -12.34 16.10 15.19
CA ALA A 424 -13.52 15.26 15.43
C ALA A 424 -14.14 14.88 14.06
N PRO A 425 -13.74 13.76 13.43
CA PRO A 425 -14.04 13.50 12.01
C PRO A 425 -15.54 13.43 11.73
N PHE A 426 -16.30 12.71 12.56
CA PHE A 426 -17.78 12.66 12.48
C PHE A 426 -18.44 14.04 12.61
N ALA A 427 -17.94 14.90 13.51
CA ALA A 427 -18.51 16.24 13.70
C ALA A 427 -18.22 17.17 12.52
N ILE A 428 -17.03 17.06 11.92
CA ILE A 428 -16.64 17.78 10.70
C ILE A 428 -17.47 17.29 9.51
N ALA A 429 -17.58 15.96 9.32
CA ALA A 429 -18.38 15.33 8.28
C ALA A 429 -19.85 15.76 8.34
N TYR A 430 -20.46 15.75 9.52
CA TYR A 430 -21.84 16.21 9.73
C TYR A 430 -22.04 17.70 9.39
N VAL A 431 -21.06 18.57 9.70
CA VAL A 431 -21.10 19.97 9.25
C VAL A 431 -21.01 20.08 7.72
N ILE A 432 -20.19 19.26 7.06
CA ILE A 432 -20.08 19.23 5.59
C ILE A 432 -21.40 18.76 4.95
N VAL A 433 -22.01 17.67 5.42
CA VAL A 433 -23.28 17.16 4.88
C VAL A 433 -24.42 18.17 5.11
N LEU A 434 -24.50 18.82 6.28
CA LEU A 434 -25.47 19.89 6.51
C LEU A 434 -25.28 21.08 5.55
N ILE A 435 -24.05 21.55 5.34
CA ILE A 435 -23.78 22.69 4.45
C ILE A 435 -24.05 22.34 2.98
N THR A 436 -23.61 21.15 2.54
CA THR A 436 -23.79 20.69 1.16
C THR A 436 -25.25 20.37 0.83
N SER A 437 -26.08 19.99 1.80
CA SER A 437 -27.53 19.89 1.59
C SER A 437 -28.20 21.19 1.15
N GLN A 438 -27.66 22.34 1.58
CA GLN A 438 -28.16 23.68 1.23
C GLN A 438 -27.40 24.33 0.08
N VAL A 439 -26.13 23.95 -0.13
CA VAL A 439 -25.26 24.48 -1.21
C VAL A 439 -24.50 23.32 -1.89
N PRO A 440 -25.16 22.54 -2.78
CA PRO A 440 -24.64 21.26 -3.28
C PRO A 440 -23.24 21.30 -3.89
N TYR A 441 -22.91 22.36 -4.65
CA TYR A 441 -21.60 22.46 -5.32
C TYR A 441 -20.42 22.50 -4.34
N VAL A 442 -20.65 22.82 -3.05
CA VAL A 442 -19.59 22.81 -2.02
C VAL A 442 -18.97 21.42 -1.85
N MET A 443 -19.70 20.34 -2.15
CA MET A 443 -19.18 18.98 -2.01
C MET A 443 -18.02 18.72 -2.99
N ASP A 444 -18.18 19.06 -4.27
CA ASP A 444 -17.11 18.94 -5.26
C ASP A 444 -15.88 19.78 -4.91
N ILE A 445 -16.09 21.02 -4.44
CA ILE A 445 -15.02 21.96 -4.09
C ILE A 445 -14.27 21.48 -2.83
N PHE A 446 -15.00 20.96 -1.83
CA PHE A 446 -14.41 20.34 -0.64
C PHE A 446 -13.57 19.13 -1.00
N LEU A 447 -14.13 18.20 -1.78
CA LEU A 447 -13.44 16.98 -2.20
C LEU A 447 -12.22 17.32 -3.07
N ALA A 448 -12.29 18.31 -3.95
CA ALA A 448 -11.14 18.76 -4.74
C ALA A 448 -9.95 19.24 -3.88
N GLU A 449 -10.20 20.02 -2.82
CA GLU A 449 -9.13 20.49 -1.92
C GLU A 449 -8.65 19.36 -0.98
N LEU A 450 -9.54 18.46 -0.57
CA LEU A 450 -9.18 17.25 0.19
C LEU A 450 -8.30 16.30 -0.64
N HIS A 451 -8.63 16.07 -1.92
CA HIS A 451 -7.84 15.26 -2.86
C HIS A 451 -6.41 15.83 -3.03
N LYS A 452 -6.27 17.17 -3.07
CA LYS A 452 -4.96 17.85 -3.12
C LYS A 452 -4.18 17.73 -1.82
N ALA A 453 -4.86 17.69 -0.68
CA ALA A 453 -4.22 17.56 0.64
C ALA A 453 -3.89 16.11 1.02
N CYS A 454 -4.62 15.13 0.47
CA CYS A 454 -4.46 13.70 0.75
C CYS A 454 -4.69 12.86 -0.53
N LEU A 455 -3.57 12.43 -1.13
CA LEU A 455 -3.51 11.63 -2.36
C LEU A 455 -4.44 10.40 -2.33
N TYR A 456 -4.53 9.72 -1.18
CA TYR A 456 -5.21 8.43 -1.03
C TYR A 456 -6.74 8.53 -0.88
N THR A 457 -7.30 9.75 -0.84
CA THR A 457 -8.76 9.96 -0.98
C THR A 457 -9.27 9.73 -2.41
N VAL A 458 -8.36 9.55 -3.39
CA VAL A 458 -8.63 9.34 -4.82
C VAL A 458 -8.24 7.93 -5.33
N PRO A 459 -8.11 6.92 -4.44
CA PRO A 459 -7.45 5.65 -4.71
C PRO A 459 -6.29 5.67 -5.72
N LYS A 460 -5.37 6.63 -5.54
CA LYS A 460 -4.18 6.77 -6.39
C LYS A 460 -2.89 6.76 -5.57
N HIS A 461 -1.86 6.12 -6.11
CA HIS A 461 -0.51 6.10 -5.58
C HIS A 461 0.49 6.48 -6.68
N MET A 462 1.47 7.32 -6.37
CA MET A 462 2.49 7.75 -7.34
C MET A 462 3.73 6.87 -7.18
N VAL A 463 4.16 6.19 -8.24
CA VAL A 463 5.28 5.24 -8.16
C VAL A 463 6.62 5.98 -8.28
N TYR A 464 7.50 5.83 -7.28
CA TYR A 464 8.85 6.38 -7.35
C TYR A 464 9.67 5.75 -8.50
N LYS A 465 10.21 6.60 -9.38
CA LYS A 465 11.11 6.22 -10.47
C LYS A 465 12.28 7.20 -10.54
N LYS A 466 13.52 6.71 -10.39
CA LYS A 466 14.77 7.49 -10.42
C LYS A 466 14.99 8.28 -11.73
N THR A 467 14.31 7.91 -12.81
CA THR A 467 14.35 8.61 -14.11
C THR A 467 13.44 9.84 -14.17
N ILE A 468 12.47 9.95 -13.26
CA ILE A 468 11.46 11.03 -13.21
C ILE A 468 11.71 11.96 -12.03
N PHE A 469 12.19 11.43 -10.90
CA PHE A 469 12.52 12.19 -9.70
C PHE A 469 14.04 12.32 -9.53
N GLN A 470 14.54 13.56 -9.56
CA GLN A 470 15.97 13.88 -9.38
C GLN A 470 16.45 13.59 -7.95
N SER A 471 15.57 13.69 -6.96
CA SER A 471 15.85 13.33 -5.56
C SER A 471 14.65 12.65 -4.91
N GLN A 472 14.90 11.94 -3.80
CA GLN A 472 13.85 11.31 -2.99
C GLN A 472 12.97 12.37 -2.27
N GLU A 473 13.54 13.53 -1.94
CA GLU A 473 12.80 14.67 -1.38
C GLU A 473 11.79 15.24 -2.38
N ALA A 474 12.16 15.35 -3.67
CA ALA A 474 11.24 15.79 -4.72
C ALA A 474 10.05 14.83 -4.88
N TYR A 475 10.29 13.52 -4.73
CA TYR A 475 9.23 12.51 -4.65
C TYR A 475 8.36 12.67 -3.40
N PHE A 476 8.96 12.83 -2.21
CA PHE A 476 8.21 13.01 -0.97
C PHE A 476 7.34 14.29 -1.00
N ARG A 477 7.88 15.44 -1.42
CA ARG A 477 7.10 16.68 -1.64
C ARG A 477 5.91 16.45 -2.58
N SER A 478 6.08 15.65 -3.64
CA SER A 478 5.01 15.39 -4.63
C SER A 478 3.99 14.31 -4.26
N ILE A 479 4.26 13.43 -3.29
CA ILE A 479 3.20 12.66 -2.59
C ILE A 479 2.58 13.42 -1.40
N GLY A 480 2.96 14.70 -1.24
CA GLY A 480 2.36 15.64 -0.29
C GLY A 480 3.00 15.65 1.09
N TYR A 481 4.28 15.29 1.25
CA TYR A 481 5.03 15.62 2.47
C TYR A 481 5.20 17.13 2.59
N ARG A 482 5.06 17.64 3.82
CA ARG A 482 5.29 19.02 4.22
C ARG A 482 6.77 19.27 4.49
N GLU A 483 7.10 20.55 4.58
CA GLU A 483 8.42 21.05 4.89
C GLU A 483 8.27 22.05 6.05
N GLU A 484 8.79 21.69 7.21
CA GLU A 484 8.72 22.44 8.47
C GLU A 484 10.15 22.75 8.91
N ASP A 485 10.43 24.01 9.22
CA ASP A 485 11.78 24.52 9.58
C ASP A 485 12.90 24.09 8.61
N GLU A 486 12.67 24.29 7.31
CA GLU A 486 13.55 23.92 6.19
C GLU A 486 13.89 22.42 6.10
N LYS A 487 13.10 21.56 6.76
CA LYS A 487 13.26 20.10 6.79
C LYS A 487 11.96 19.41 6.38
N LEU A 488 12.11 18.30 5.67
CA LEU A 488 10.98 17.48 5.25
C LEU A 488 10.38 16.74 6.46
N GLU A 489 9.05 16.74 6.58
CA GLU A 489 8.34 16.23 7.78
C GLU A 489 8.66 14.73 8.04
N SER A 490 8.57 14.28 9.29
CA SER A 490 8.84 12.88 9.60
C SER A 490 7.82 11.95 8.92
N THR A 491 8.24 10.75 8.54
CA THR A 491 7.29 9.76 7.96
C THR A 491 6.22 9.36 8.96
N GLU A 492 6.49 9.41 10.27
CA GLU A 492 5.49 9.13 11.30
C GLU A 492 4.41 10.22 11.33
N ASP A 493 4.79 11.49 11.18
CA ASP A 493 3.87 12.63 11.23
C ASP A 493 3.09 12.80 9.92
N TYR A 494 3.73 12.53 8.77
CA TYR A 494 3.02 12.32 7.50
C TYR A 494 1.95 11.22 7.63
N LEU A 495 2.27 10.09 8.27
CA LEU A 495 1.32 8.99 8.46
C LEU A 495 0.17 9.35 9.41
N LYS A 496 0.43 10.00 10.57
CA LYS A 496 -0.62 10.53 11.47
C LYS A 496 -1.56 11.51 10.75
N ARG A 497 -0.99 12.36 9.89
CA ARG A 497 -1.75 13.34 9.09
C ARG A 497 -2.56 12.67 7.98
N LEU A 498 -1.99 11.68 7.30
CA LEU A 498 -2.67 10.83 6.32
C LEU A 498 -3.86 10.09 6.96
N GLU A 499 -3.63 9.44 8.11
CA GLU A 499 -4.64 8.80 8.93
C GLU A 499 -5.78 9.78 9.28
N SER A 500 -5.43 10.99 9.75
CA SER A 500 -6.43 12.02 10.12
C SER A 500 -7.31 12.42 8.93
N TYR A 501 -6.73 12.63 7.74
CA TYR A 501 -7.50 12.91 6.51
C TYR A 501 -8.40 11.74 6.10
N MET A 502 -7.89 10.50 6.19
CA MET A 502 -8.67 9.31 5.82
C MET A 502 -9.80 9.02 6.82
N LYS A 503 -9.60 9.32 8.11
CA LYS A 503 -10.66 9.26 9.13
C LYS A 503 -11.77 10.28 8.86
N VAL A 504 -11.45 11.50 8.39
CA VAL A 504 -12.49 12.46 7.94
C VAL A 504 -13.20 11.97 6.67
N TYR A 505 -12.48 11.36 5.72
CA TYR A 505 -13.08 10.82 4.50
C TYR A 505 -14.05 9.67 4.77
N GLY A 506 -13.66 8.67 5.59
CA GLY A 506 -14.54 7.58 6.02
C GLY A 506 -15.74 8.07 6.85
N ALA A 507 -15.56 9.13 7.65
CA ALA A 507 -16.67 9.75 8.37
C ALA A 507 -17.65 10.47 7.42
N LEU A 508 -17.15 11.16 6.38
CA LEU A 508 -17.99 11.80 5.37
C LEU A 508 -18.86 10.79 4.62
N VAL A 509 -18.26 9.69 4.18
CA VAL A 509 -18.91 8.61 3.42
C VAL A 509 -20.11 8.01 4.17
N GLN A 510 -19.96 7.70 5.46
CA GLN A 510 -21.03 7.06 6.24
C GLN A 510 -22.01 8.06 6.88
N THR A 511 -21.77 9.38 6.79
CA THR A 511 -22.58 10.36 7.51
C THR A 511 -23.99 10.38 6.95
N GLU A 512 -24.92 9.83 7.72
CA GLU A 512 -26.35 9.88 7.47
C GLU A 512 -27.00 10.93 8.39
N ILE A 513 -27.95 11.67 7.83
CA ILE A 513 -28.71 12.69 8.55
C ILE A 513 -30.19 12.51 8.15
N PRO A 514 -31.12 12.30 9.11
CA PRO A 514 -32.53 12.11 8.77
C PRO A 514 -33.08 13.24 7.89
N ASN A 515 -33.73 12.84 6.78
CA ASN A 515 -34.29 13.72 5.74
C ASN A 515 -33.25 14.53 4.93
N ILE A 516 -31.96 14.19 4.95
CA ILE A 516 -30.92 14.83 4.14
C ILE A 516 -30.10 13.77 3.40
N GLN A 517 -30.12 13.84 2.06
CA GLN A 517 -29.29 12.97 1.21
C GLN A 517 -27.82 13.43 1.25
N ASN A 518 -26.90 12.51 1.54
CA ASN A 518 -25.47 12.75 1.47
C ASN A 518 -24.98 12.62 0.00
N LEU A 519 -24.44 13.71 -0.55
CA LEU A 519 -23.95 13.79 -1.93
C LEU A 519 -22.64 13.01 -2.18
N HIS A 520 -21.98 12.54 -1.11
CA HIS A 520 -20.78 11.68 -1.16
C HIS A 520 -20.91 10.57 -0.12
N GLY A 521 -22.02 9.83 -0.19
CA GLY A 521 -22.39 8.78 0.77
C GLY A 521 -21.74 7.40 0.52
N LEU A 522 -22.31 6.38 1.17
CA LEU A 522 -21.84 4.99 1.20
C LEU A 522 -21.48 4.39 -0.17
N GLN A 523 -22.21 4.73 -1.25
CA GLN A 523 -21.92 4.29 -2.61
C GLN A 523 -20.54 4.74 -3.12
N GLU A 524 -20.16 6.00 -2.87
CA GLU A 524 -18.83 6.51 -3.21
C GLU A 524 -17.75 5.89 -2.31
N GLY A 525 -18.11 5.48 -1.09
CA GLY A 525 -17.24 4.71 -0.18
C GLY A 525 -16.93 3.30 -0.67
N TRP A 526 -17.95 2.58 -1.13
CA TRP A 526 -17.77 1.26 -1.74
C TRP A 526 -16.94 1.36 -3.02
N ALA A 527 -17.25 2.33 -3.88
CA ALA A 527 -16.47 2.60 -5.08
C ALA A 527 -15.03 3.01 -4.76
N TRP A 528 -14.80 3.78 -3.69
CA TRP A 528 -13.45 4.06 -3.16
C TRP A 528 -12.73 2.76 -2.77
N LEU A 529 -13.36 1.90 -1.98
CA LEU A 529 -12.76 0.67 -1.47
C LEU A 529 -12.40 -0.31 -2.60
N ALA A 530 -13.30 -0.54 -3.55
CA ALA A 530 -13.06 -1.39 -4.72
C ALA A 530 -11.91 -0.86 -5.58
N ARG A 531 -11.91 0.45 -5.90
CA ARG A 531 -10.81 1.10 -6.65
C ARG A 531 -9.49 1.01 -5.89
N PHE A 532 -9.52 1.14 -4.56
CA PHE A 532 -8.35 1.09 -3.69
C PHE A 532 -7.69 -0.29 -3.70
N LEU A 533 -8.45 -1.34 -3.39
CA LEU A 533 -7.95 -2.72 -3.33
C LEU A 533 -7.46 -3.21 -4.69
N ASN A 534 -8.18 -2.90 -5.77
CA ASN A 534 -7.85 -3.39 -7.11
C ASN A 534 -6.68 -2.62 -7.76
N SER A 535 -6.48 -1.33 -7.43
CA SER A 535 -5.49 -0.48 -8.11
C SER A 535 -4.17 -0.30 -7.35
N LEU A 536 -4.18 -0.32 -6.02
CA LEU A 536 -3.05 0.19 -5.24
C LEU A 536 -2.04 -0.89 -4.82
N PRO A 537 -0.73 -0.56 -4.73
CA PRO A 537 0.26 -1.48 -4.20
C PRO A 537 0.19 -1.53 -2.67
N ALA A 538 0.36 -2.72 -2.08
CA ALA A 538 0.54 -2.89 -0.65
C ALA A 538 1.83 -2.18 -0.18
N ASN A 539 1.70 -1.15 0.66
CA ASN A 539 2.79 -0.41 1.29
C ASN A 539 2.29 0.29 2.58
N GLN A 540 3.19 0.92 3.34
CA GLN A 540 2.84 1.56 4.61
C GLN A 540 1.75 2.64 4.49
N TYR A 541 1.75 3.43 3.41
CA TYR A 541 0.80 4.51 3.20
C TYR A 541 -0.59 3.97 2.86
N THR A 542 -0.65 2.92 2.05
CA THR A 542 -1.93 2.27 1.69
C THR A 542 -2.48 1.46 2.85
N ALA A 543 -1.64 0.77 3.62
CA ALA A 543 -2.06 0.10 4.86
C ALA A 543 -2.66 1.07 5.88
N VAL A 544 -1.98 2.19 6.17
CA VAL A 544 -2.50 3.23 7.08
C VAL A 544 -3.79 3.86 6.53
N SER A 545 -3.87 4.14 5.23
CA SER A 545 -5.07 4.74 4.62
C SER A 545 -6.29 3.81 4.68
N LEU A 546 -6.10 2.51 4.42
CA LEU A 546 -7.16 1.51 4.48
C LEU A 546 -7.64 1.29 5.92
N ASN A 547 -6.72 1.08 6.86
CA ASN A 547 -7.05 0.94 8.28
C ASN A 547 -7.76 2.19 8.83
N ALA A 548 -7.30 3.39 8.44
CA ALA A 548 -7.93 4.66 8.85
C ALA A 548 -9.36 4.85 8.29
N PHE A 549 -9.64 4.29 7.11
CA PHE A 549 -10.97 4.27 6.52
C PHE A 549 -11.88 3.27 7.25
N LEU A 550 -11.44 2.01 7.34
CA LEU A 550 -12.20 0.91 7.96
C LEU A 550 -12.55 1.22 9.43
N GLN A 551 -11.56 1.53 10.28
CA GLN A 551 -11.76 1.90 11.70
C GLN A 551 -12.83 2.96 11.95
N VAL A 552 -13.16 3.77 10.93
CA VAL A 552 -14.21 4.76 11.00
C VAL A 552 -15.49 4.26 10.34
N SER A 553 -15.45 3.60 9.17
CA SER A 553 -16.64 3.11 8.44
C SER A 553 -17.32 1.86 9.02
N ASP A 554 -16.61 1.04 9.80
CA ASP A 554 -17.12 -0.25 10.32
C ASP A 554 -18.41 -0.11 11.16
N VAL A 555 -18.65 1.09 11.73
CA VAL A 555 -19.81 1.42 12.57
C VAL A 555 -21.16 1.20 11.87
N ASN A 556 -21.21 1.32 10.54
CA ASN A 556 -22.44 1.17 9.73
C ASN A 556 -22.42 -0.08 8.81
N CYS A 557 -21.60 -1.10 9.08
CA CYS A 557 -21.56 -2.34 8.28
C CYS A 557 -22.89 -3.13 8.24
N SER A 558 -23.86 -2.80 9.11
CA SER A 558 -25.25 -3.28 9.05
C SER A 558 -25.95 -3.00 7.72
N VAL A 559 -25.55 -1.97 6.97
CA VAL A 559 -26.13 -1.64 5.65
C VAL A 559 -25.65 -2.58 4.53
N PHE A 560 -24.47 -3.22 4.69
CA PHE A 560 -23.85 -4.05 3.65
C PHE A 560 -24.05 -5.56 3.80
N GLY A 561 -24.58 -6.03 4.94
CA GLY A 561 -24.99 -7.42 5.14
C GLY A 561 -23.83 -8.43 5.24
N SER A 562 -23.46 -8.80 6.47
CA SER A 562 -22.50 -9.88 6.76
C SER A 562 -21.10 -9.72 6.14
N ILE A 563 -20.60 -8.48 6.08
CA ILE A 563 -19.18 -8.19 5.88
C ILE A 563 -18.54 -7.82 7.23
N ASP A 564 -18.43 -8.81 8.11
CA ASP A 564 -17.52 -8.73 9.26
C ASP A 564 -16.08 -8.81 8.72
N LEU A 565 -15.44 -7.65 8.59
CA LEU A 565 -14.13 -7.52 7.93
C LEU A 565 -12.94 -7.43 8.91
N LEU A 566 -13.04 -8.09 10.07
CA LEU A 566 -11.92 -8.63 10.90
C LEU A 566 -12.42 -9.48 12.09
#